data_AF-A0A9P3RF34-F1
#
_entry.id   AF-A0A9P3RF34-F1
#
_cell.length_a   1.000
_cell.length_b   1.000
_cell.length_c   1.000
_cell.angle_alpha   90.00
_cell.angle_beta   90.00
_cell.angle_gamma   90.00
#
_symmetry.space_group_name_H-M   'P 1'
#
loop_
_entity.id
_entity.type
_entity.pdbx_description
1 polymer ?
#
loop_
_entity_poly.entity_id
_entity_poly.type
_entity_poly.pdbx_seq_one_letter_code
_entity_poly.pdbx_strand_id
1 'polypeptide(L)'
;MSIINSNFRSLGSYIMENIYKIPNYQREYSWEETELEDLWMDLSQIINGETESHFFGQIVIHVDKKEKAKLIIDGQQRTSTAVIFLAAMRELFTEMYNAGWDDAQFDAQDITTKFIGRYTQTRDERKLILGENDKSYFSNRIQSVSSEQLGLQKATKSQKRINFAYNYFYKKLEEEINSSDFLEDKYGLLKTFFSTFTEKCSVMFVETDDFNEAFIIFETLNARGKDLETADLLKNHLFKIANKKVGEVKKNWKQMLEFIGTVDTTKYIRHFWNSQNVFIREKDLY
;
A
#
# COMPACT_ATOMS: atom_id res chain seq x y z
N MET A 1 18.98 -6.32 19.89
CA MET A 1 18.41 -6.34 18.54
C MET A 1 17.03 -6.95 18.66
N SER A 2 15.99 -6.15 18.42
CA SER A 2 14.58 -6.55 18.50
C SER A 2 13.99 -6.90 17.12
N ILE A 3 14.84 -7.04 16.09
CA ILE A 3 14.44 -7.62 14.81
C ILE A 3 14.09 -9.09 15.06
N ILE A 4 12.83 -9.41 14.84
CA ILE A 4 12.25 -10.75 14.99
C ILE A 4 12.49 -11.55 13.71
N ASN A 5 12.36 -10.90 12.55
CA ASN A 5 12.52 -11.56 11.26
C ASN A 5 13.06 -10.57 10.23
N SER A 6 14.01 -11.03 9.40
CA SER A 6 14.52 -10.27 8.26
C SER A 6 14.87 -11.25 7.15
N ASN A 7 14.10 -11.25 6.07
CA ASN A 7 14.31 -12.15 4.95
C ASN A 7 13.70 -11.63 3.64
N PHE A 8 14.24 -12.09 2.52
CA PHE A 8 13.57 -11.96 1.23
C PHE A 8 12.38 -12.91 1.17
N ARG A 9 11.25 -12.41 0.67
CA ARG A 9 10.02 -13.17 0.49
C ARG A 9 9.43 -12.86 -0.87
N SER A 10 8.77 -13.83 -1.50
CA SER A 10 7.90 -13.53 -2.62
C SER A 10 6.74 -12.64 -2.16
N LEU A 11 6.25 -11.78 -3.04
CA LEU A 11 5.17 -10.86 -2.76
C LEU A 11 3.91 -11.63 -2.32
N GLY A 12 3.66 -12.78 -2.95
CA GLY A 12 2.55 -13.65 -2.59
C GLY A 12 2.67 -14.21 -1.17
N SER A 13 3.84 -14.76 -0.78
CA SER A 13 4.04 -15.28 0.58
C SER A 13 3.84 -14.19 1.62
N TYR A 14 4.42 -13.01 1.39
CA TYR A 14 4.28 -11.88 2.29
C TYR A 14 2.82 -11.49 2.54
N ILE A 15 2.00 -11.37 1.49
CA ILE A 15 0.60 -10.95 1.59
C ILE A 15 -0.26 -12.04 2.25
N MET A 16 -0.02 -13.32 1.95
CA MET A 16 -0.86 -14.42 2.44
C MET A 16 -0.72 -14.69 3.94
N GLU A 17 0.49 -14.54 4.49
CA GLU A 17 0.84 -15.07 5.80
C GLU A 17 0.13 -14.39 6.99
N ASN A 18 -0.14 -13.09 6.91
CA ASN A 18 -0.64 -12.33 8.05
C ASN A 18 -1.75 -11.35 7.67
N ILE A 19 -2.41 -10.81 8.70
CA ILE A 19 -3.29 -9.64 8.57
C ILE A 19 -2.48 -8.41 8.95
N TYR A 20 -2.44 -7.43 8.04
CA TYR A 20 -1.70 -6.20 8.22
C TYR A 20 -2.63 -5.00 8.39
N LYS A 21 -2.19 -4.03 9.19
CA LYS A 21 -2.89 -2.76 9.41
C LYS A 21 -1.95 -1.59 9.11
N ILE A 22 -2.42 -0.62 8.36
CA ILE A 22 -1.72 0.65 8.14
C ILE A 22 -2.16 1.63 9.24
N PRO A 23 -1.23 2.12 10.09
CA PRO A 23 -1.57 3.04 11.16
C PRO A 23 -2.07 4.39 10.68
N ASN A 24 -2.95 5.03 11.44
CA ASN A 24 -3.55 6.34 11.10
C ASN A 24 -2.57 7.52 11.02
N TYR A 25 -1.31 7.35 11.46
CA TYR A 25 -0.29 8.39 11.32
C TYR A 25 0.47 8.32 9.98
N GLN A 26 0.30 7.23 9.24
CA GLN A 26 0.87 7.10 7.91
C GLN A 26 0.10 7.94 6.89
N ARG A 27 0.77 8.30 5.78
CA ARG A 27 0.13 9.04 4.70
C ARG A 27 -0.91 8.19 3.98
N GLU A 28 -1.98 8.82 3.50
CA GLU A 28 -3.00 8.19 2.66
C GLU A 28 -2.41 7.63 1.34
N TYR A 29 -3.17 6.84 0.59
CA TYR A 29 -2.74 6.34 -0.72
C TYR A 29 -2.41 7.50 -1.68
N SER A 30 -1.26 7.42 -2.33
CA SER A 30 -0.67 8.54 -3.06
C SER A 30 -0.02 8.21 -4.40
N TRP A 31 0.10 6.95 -4.79
CA TRP A 31 0.59 6.58 -6.13
C TRP A 31 -0.32 7.15 -7.22
N GLU A 32 0.32 7.62 -8.28
CA GLU A 32 -0.29 8.17 -9.48
C GLU A 32 0.09 7.29 -10.68
N GLU A 33 -0.28 7.72 -11.89
CA GLU A 33 -0.08 6.92 -13.11
C GLU A 33 1.37 6.51 -13.34
N THR A 34 2.34 7.38 -13.05
CA THR A 34 3.77 7.06 -13.22
C THR A 34 4.18 5.84 -12.41
N GLU A 35 3.88 5.79 -11.11
CA GLU A 35 4.27 4.64 -10.29
C GLU A 35 3.51 3.35 -10.67
N LEU A 36 2.30 3.48 -11.21
CA LEU A 36 1.53 2.33 -11.68
C LEU A 36 2.08 1.78 -13.00
N GLU A 37 2.48 2.66 -13.92
CA GLU A 37 3.12 2.28 -15.19
C GLU A 37 4.51 1.69 -14.95
N ASP A 38 5.31 2.23 -14.03
CA ASP A 38 6.60 1.65 -13.66
C ASP A 38 6.43 0.19 -13.21
N LEU A 39 5.49 -0.07 -12.28
CA LEU A 39 5.17 -1.44 -11.84
C LEU A 39 4.67 -2.30 -13.01
N TRP A 40 3.81 -1.76 -13.88
CA TRP A 40 3.33 -2.48 -15.03
C TRP A 40 4.47 -2.90 -15.97
N MET A 41 5.39 -1.97 -16.28
CA MET A 41 6.56 -2.23 -17.11
C MET A 41 7.49 -3.28 -16.49
N ASP A 42 7.74 -3.21 -15.19
CA ASP A 42 8.55 -4.19 -14.46
C ASP A 42 7.98 -5.61 -14.60
N LEU A 43 6.65 -5.77 -14.52
CA LEU A 43 6.00 -7.08 -14.72
C LEU A 43 6.09 -7.56 -16.15
N SER A 44 5.85 -6.67 -17.11
CA SER A 44 5.94 -6.99 -18.54
C SER A 44 7.33 -7.46 -18.94
N GLN A 45 8.39 -6.83 -18.41
CA GLN A 45 9.77 -7.28 -18.64
C GLN A 45 10.00 -8.71 -18.14
N ILE A 46 9.44 -9.08 -16.99
CA ILE A 46 9.57 -10.46 -16.48
C ILE A 46 8.82 -11.45 -17.36
N ILE A 47 7.61 -11.10 -17.79
CA ILE A 47 6.76 -11.97 -18.63
C ILE A 47 7.40 -12.18 -20.00
N ASN A 48 7.98 -11.12 -20.57
CA ASN A 48 8.72 -11.18 -21.85
C ASN A 48 10.07 -11.90 -21.74
N GLY A 49 10.50 -12.28 -20.53
CA GLY A 49 11.78 -12.93 -20.29
C GLY A 49 12.99 -12.01 -20.39
N GLU A 50 12.78 -10.69 -20.33
CA GLU A 50 13.85 -9.69 -20.31
C GLU A 50 14.55 -9.65 -18.94
N THR A 51 13.81 -9.94 -17.87
CA THR A 51 14.31 -10.06 -16.50
C THR A 51 13.74 -11.30 -15.81
N GLU A 52 14.47 -11.86 -14.83
CA GLU A 52 14.03 -13.08 -14.13
C GLU A 52 13.09 -12.80 -12.94
N SER A 53 13.27 -11.65 -12.29
CA SER A 53 12.55 -11.27 -11.08
C SER A 53 12.58 -9.76 -10.88
N HIS A 54 11.67 -9.25 -10.05
CA HIS A 54 11.63 -7.84 -9.68
C HIS A 54 11.69 -7.68 -8.16
N PHE A 55 12.47 -6.70 -7.70
CA PHE A 55 12.54 -6.32 -6.29
C PHE A 55 11.57 -5.19 -5.99
N PHE A 56 10.45 -5.55 -5.36
CA PHE A 56 9.35 -4.66 -5.00
C PHE A 56 9.65 -3.80 -3.75
N GLY A 57 10.91 -3.74 -3.32
CA GLY A 57 11.39 -2.94 -2.19
C GLY A 57 11.24 -3.61 -0.82
N GLN A 58 11.45 -2.81 0.23
CA GLN A 58 11.40 -3.26 1.62
C GLN A 58 10.05 -3.00 2.30
N ILE A 59 9.57 -3.95 3.10
CA ILE A 59 8.41 -3.80 3.97
C ILE A 59 8.90 -3.85 5.42
N VAL A 60 8.55 -2.84 6.21
CA VAL A 60 8.90 -2.78 7.64
C VAL A 60 7.63 -2.93 8.46
N ILE A 61 7.60 -3.95 9.30
CA ILE A 61 6.47 -4.32 10.15
C ILE A 61 6.82 -4.14 11.62
N HIS A 62 5.94 -3.47 12.35
CA HIS A 62 5.93 -3.47 13.80
C HIS A 62 4.88 -4.43 14.34
N VAL A 63 5.29 -5.38 15.19
CA VAL A 63 4.39 -6.30 15.88
C VAL A 63 3.90 -5.65 17.17
N ASP A 64 2.67 -5.14 17.13
CA ASP A 64 2.02 -4.61 18.32
C ASP A 64 1.44 -5.78 19.14
N LYS A 65 2.17 -6.18 20.18
CA LYS A 65 1.75 -7.25 21.10
C LYS A 65 0.47 -6.91 21.88
N LYS A 66 0.15 -5.62 22.06
CA LYS A 66 -1.04 -5.18 22.81
C LYS A 66 -2.29 -5.25 21.94
N GLU A 67 -2.21 -4.73 20.72
CA GLU A 67 -3.31 -4.82 19.74
C GLU A 67 -3.38 -6.18 19.03
N LYS A 68 -2.38 -7.06 19.24
CA LYS A 68 -2.18 -8.31 18.49
C LYS A 68 -2.25 -8.06 16.98
N ALA A 69 -1.61 -6.98 16.54
CA ALA A 69 -1.68 -6.48 15.17
C ALA A 69 -0.27 -6.36 14.58
N LYS A 70 -0.16 -6.61 13.28
CA LYS A 70 1.06 -6.31 12.50
C LYS A 70 0.87 -4.99 11.77
N LEU A 71 1.59 -3.96 12.20
CA LEU A 71 1.48 -2.61 11.69
C LEU A 71 2.53 -2.37 10.59
N ILE A 72 2.10 -1.93 9.41
CA ILE A 72 3.02 -1.55 8.33
C ILE A 72 3.57 -0.16 8.65
N ILE A 73 4.87 -0.07 8.94
CA ILE A 73 5.59 1.18 9.20
C ILE A 73 6.22 1.73 7.91
N ASP A 74 6.67 0.85 7.02
CA ASP A 74 7.12 1.20 5.67
C ASP A 74 6.62 0.21 4.63
N GLY A 75 6.45 0.67 3.38
CA GLY A 75 5.95 -0.15 2.29
C GLY A 75 4.42 -0.18 2.17
N GLN A 76 3.74 0.77 2.82
CA GLN A 76 2.29 0.87 2.81
C GLN A 76 1.68 1.11 1.42
N GLN A 77 2.30 1.94 0.59
CA GLN A 77 1.81 2.22 -0.77
C GLN A 77 1.92 0.95 -1.62
N ARG A 78 3.10 0.33 -1.63
CA ARG A 78 3.39 -0.93 -2.34
C ARG A 78 2.45 -2.06 -1.93
N THR A 79 2.21 -2.24 -0.64
CA THR A 79 1.27 -3.26 -0.15
C THR A 79 -0.17 -2.96 -0.58
N SER A 80 -0.59 -1.69 -0.49
CA SER A 80 -1.94 -1.29 -0.94
C SER A 80 -2.12 -1.51 -2.44
N THR A 81 -1.15 -1.10 -3.25
CA THR A 81 -1.16 -1.29 -4.71
C THR A 81 -1.17 -2.77 -5.06
N ALA A 82 -0.42 -3.62 -4.36
CA ALA A 82 -0.42 -5.05 -4.62
C ALA A 82 -1.78 -5.68 -4.37
N VAL A 83 -2.48 -5.29 -3.31
CA VAL A 83 -3.86 -5.75 -3.05
C VAL A 83 -4.83 -5.20 -4.11
N ILE A 84 -4.64 -3.97 -4.60
CA ILE A 84 -5.44 -3.39 -5.69
C ILE A 84 -5.25 -4.16 -7.00
N PHE A 85 -4.00 -4.47 -7.37
CA PHE A 85 -3.65 -5.25 -8.55
C PHE A 85 -4.32 -6.62 -8.52
N LEU A 86 -4.19 -7.33 -7.40
CA LEU A 86 -4.83 -8.63 -7.19
C LEU A 86 -6.36 -8.55 -7.26
N ALA A 87 -6.97 -7.45 -6.80
CA ALA A 87 -8.42 -7.25 -6.91
C ALA A 87 -8.87 -7.07 -8.37
N ALA A 88 -8.08 -6.39 -9.21
CA ALA A 88 -8.35 -6.30 -10.64
C ALA A 88 -8.27 -7.68 -11.32
N MET A 89 -7.25 -8.48 -10.98
CA MET A 89 -7.13 -9.86 -11.47
C MET A 89 -8.31 -10.75 -11.05
N ARG A 90 -8.75 -10.65 -9.79
CA ARG A 90 -9.92 -11.38 -9.27
C ARG A 90 -11.16 -11.09 -10.11
N GLU A 91 -11.38 -9.82 -10.48
CA GLU A 91 -12.53 -9.43 -11.29
C GLU A 91 -12.47 -10.10 -12.66
N LEU A 92 -11.31 -10.06 -13.34
CA LEU A 92 -11.13 -10.70 -14.64
C LEU A 92 -11.31 -12.22 -14.59
N PHE A 93 -10.82 -12.91 -13.55
CA PHE A 93 -11.11 -14.33 -13.35
C PHE A 93 -12.61 -14.58 -13.13
N THR A 94 -13.30 -13.69 -12.40
CA THR A 94 -14.75 -13.79 -12.19
C THR A 94 -15.52 -13.64 -13.51
N GLU A 95 -15.08 -12.71 -14.37
CA GLU A 95 -15.67 -12.53 -15.70
C GLU A 95 -15.41 -13.71 -16.63
N MET A 96 -14.21 -14.31 -16.59
CA MET A 96 -13.89 -15.52 -17.35
C MET A 96 -14.76 -16.71 -16.90
N TYR A 97 -14.99 -16.86 -15.60
CA TYR A 97 -15.93 -17.85 -15.08
C TYR A 97 -17.34 -17.62 -15.64
N ASN A 98 -17.83 -16.37 -15.61
CA ASN A 98 -19.14 -16.02 -16.17
C ASN A 98 -19.21 -16.24 -17.70
N ALA A 99 -18.07 -16.20 -18.39
CA ALA A 99 -17.95 -16.53 -19.81
C ALA A 99 -17.85 -18.04 -20.10
N GLY A 100 -17.83 -18.90 -19.08
CA GLY A 100 -17.87 -20.36 -19.21
C GLY A 100 -16.55 -21.09 -18.93
N TRP A 101 -15.54 -20.42 -18.34
CA TRP A 101 -14.29 -21.07 -17.91
C TRP A 101 -14.33 -21.43 -16.42
N ASP A 102 -14.76 -22.66 -16.10
CA ASP A 102 -15.05 -23.09 -14.73
C ASP A 102 -13.86 -22.92 -13.75
N ASP A 103 -12.63 -23.21 -14.20
CA ASP A 103 -11.44 -23.14 -13.34
C ASP A 103 -11.18 -21.73 -12.79
N ALA A 104 -11.57 -20.69 -13.54
CA ALA A 104 -11.37 -19.30 -13.12
C ALA A 104 -12.14 -18.96 -11.84
N GLN A 105 -13.20 -19.70 -11.50
CA GLN A 105 -13.90 -19.54 -10.22
C GLN A 105 -12.97 -19.84 -9.04
N PHE A 106 -12.16 -20.90 -9.13
CA PHE A 106 -11.24 -21.29 -8.06
C PHE A 106 -10.15 -20.25 -7.89
N ASP A 107 -9.60 -19.71 -8.99
CA ASP A 107 -8.59 -18.63 -8.93
C ASP A 107 -9.16 -17.35 -8.32
N ALA A 108 -10.34 -16.90 -8.73
CA ALA A 108 -10.99 -15.74 -8.13
C ALA A 108 -11.24 -15.94 -6.62
N GLN A 109 -11.66 -17.13 -6.23
CA GLN A 109 -11.88 -17.48 -4.82
C GLN A 109 -10.57 -17.55 -4.03
N ASP A 110 -9.51 -18.09 -4.60
CA ASP A 110 -8.18 -18.17 -4.01
C ASP A 110 -7.59 -16.77 -3.81
N ILE A 111 -7.67 -15.91 -4.82
CA ILE A 111 -7.24 -14.51 -4.71
C ILE A 111 -7.98 -13.81 -3.56
N THR A 112 -9.31 -13.99 -3.51
CA THR A 112 -10.17 -13.40 -2.48
C THR A 112 -9.78 -13.88 -1.09
N THR A 113 -9.61 -15.18 -0.89
CA THR A 113 -9.44 -15.77 0.45
C THR A 113 -8.00 -15.70 0.95
N LYS A 114 -7.01 -15.89 0.06
CA LYS A 114 -5.60 -15.95 0.43
C LYS A 114 -4.96 -14.58 0.49
N PHE A 115 -5.33 -13.64 -0.40
CA PHE A 115 -4.59 -12.38 -0.57
C PHE A 115 -5.35 -11.11 -0.18
N ILE A 116 -6.64 -11.00 -0.53
CA ILE A 116 -7.42 -9.77 -0.32
C ILE A 116 -8.16 -9.79 1.03
N GLY A 117 -8.76 -10.94 1.34
CA GLY A 117 -9.68 -11.13 2.44
C GLY A 117 -11.12 -10.74 2.11
N ARG A 118 -12.09 -11.34 2.81
CA ARG A 118 -13.52 -11.09 2.60
C ARG A 118 -14.03 -10.02 3.56
N TYR A 119 -14.79 -9.07 3.04
CA TYR A 119 -15.52 -8.10 3.86
C TYR A 119 -17.01 -8.13 3.51
N THR A 120 -17.83 -8.51 4.49
CA THR A 120 -19.29 -8.64 4.37
C THR A 120 -19.95 -8.19 5.67
N GLN A 121 -21.29 -8.12 5.71
CA GLN A 121 -22.02 -7.78 6.95
C GLN A 121 -21.79 -8.79 8.09
N THR A 122 -21.43 -10.03 7.78
CA THR A 122 -21.31 -11.13 8.76
C THR A 122 -19.89 -11.68 8.92
N ARG A 123 -18.93 -11.24 8.08
CA ARG A 123 -17.53 -11.68 8.11
C ARG A 123 -16.57 -10.55 7.79
N ASP A 124 -15.50 -10.48 8.58
CA ASP A 124 -14.36 -9.59 8.38
C ASP A 124 -13.06 -10.41 8.42
N GLU A 125 -12.60 -10.81 7.24
CA GLU A 125 -11.39 -11.63 7.02
C GLU A 125 -10.36 -10.84 6.19
N ARG A 126 -10.39 -9.50 6.25
CA ARG A 126 -9.53 -8.62 5.47
C ARG A 126 -8.05 -8.89 5.76
N LYS A 127 -7.23 -9.02 4.71
CA LYS A 127 -5.76 -9.20 4.84
C LYS A 127 -5.01 -7.89 5.02
N LEU A 128 -5.59 -6.78 4.56
CA LEU A 128 -5.06 -5.44 4.72
C LEU A 128 -6.17 -4.50 5.23
N ILE A 129 -5.86 -3.73 6.27
CA ILE A 129 -6.74 -2.70 6.83
C ILE A 129 -6.02 -1.35 6.68
N LEU A 130 -6.55 -0.46 5.83
CA LEU A 130 -6.00 0.89 5.68
C LEU A 130 -6.30 1.79 6.89
N GLY A 131 -5.63 2.94 6.94
CA GLY A 131 -5.94 4.01 7.91
C GLY A 131 -7.38 4.52 7.74
N GLU A 132 -7.93 5.11 8.81
CA GLU A 132 -9.37 5.42 8.92
C GLU A 132 -9.96 6.24 7.75
N ASN A 133 -9.16 7.10 7.11
CA ASN A 133 -9.61 7.92 5.97
C ASN A 133 -9.97 7.09 4.72
N ASP A 134 -9.24 5.99 4.47
CA ASP A 134 -9.41 5.17 3.26
C ASP A 134 -10.01 3.79 3.58
N LYS A 135 -10.07 3.40 4.85
CA LYS A 135 -10.49 2.07 5.31
C LYS A 135 -11.83 1.61 4.74
N SER A 136 -12.88 2.41 4.90
CA SER A 136 -14.23 2.04 4.43
C SER A 136 -14.30 2.00 2.91
N TYR A 137 -13.69 2.98 2.25
CA TYR A 137 -13.67 3.05 0.79
C TYR A 137 -12.90 1.87 0.18
N PHE A 138 -11.70 1.58 0.69
CA PHE A 138 -10.88 0.47 0.23
C PHE A 138 -11.55 -0.88 0.45
N SER A 139 -12.12 -1.10 1.64
CA SER A 139 -12.83 -2.34 1.91
C SER A 139 -14.03 -2.54 0.99
N ASN A 140 -14.78 -1.49 0.67
CA ASN A 140 -15.93 -1.59 -0.21
C ASN A 140 -15.54 -1.69 -1.69
N ARG A 141 -14.52 -0.95 -2.15
CA ARG A 141 -14.13 -0.90 -3.57
C ARG A 141 -13.24 -2.06 -4.01
N ILE A 142 -12.36 -2.52 -3.13
CA ILE A 142 -11.28 -3.48 -3.42
C ILE A 142 -11.57 -4.85 -2.79
N GLN A 143 -12.06 -4.87 -1.55
CA GLN A 143 -12.19 -6.12 -0.77
C GLN A 143 -13.61 -6.71 -0.75
N SER A 144 -14.63 -5.92 -1.10
CA SER A 144 -16.00 -6.39 -1.22
C SER A 144 -16.16 -7.29 -2.44
N VAL A 145 -17.04 -8.28 -2.30
CA VAL A 145 -17.52 -9.13 -3.40
C VAL A 145 -18.81 -8.55 -4.00
N SER A 146 -19.56 -7.73 -3.24
CA SER A 146 -20.74 -7.03 -3.75
C SER A 146 -20.35 -5.67 -4.32
N SER A 147 -20.56 -5.50 -5.61
CA SER A 147 -20.41 -4.27 -6.38
C SER A 147 -21.52 -3.26 -6.05
N GLU A 148 -21.62 -2.84 -4.79
CA GLU A 148 -22.33 -1.59 -4.51
C GLU A 148 -21.45 -0.45 -5.04
N GLN A 149 -21.87 0.16 -6.14
CA GLN A 149 -21.24 1.35 -6.70
C GLN A 149 -21.29 2.47 -5.66
N LEU A 150 -20.26 2.58 -4.83
CA LEU A 150 -20.06 3.74 -3.98
C LEU A 150 -19.96 4.96 -4.89
N GLY A 151 -20.91 5.88 -4.78
CA GLY A 151 -20.93 7.11 -5.57
C GLY A 151 -19.62 7.88 -5.41
N LEU A 152 -18.86 8.01 -6.51
CA LEU A 152 -17.57 8.73 -6.58
C LEU A 152 -17.67 10.23 -6.23
N GLN A 153 -18.87 10.78 -6.13
CA GLN A 153 -19.11 12.22 -5.98
C GLN A 153 -18.61 12.82 -4.65
N LYS A 154 -18.34 11.99 -3.62
CA LYS A 154 -17.77 12.43 -2.32
C LYS A 154 -16.39 11.88 -2.01
N ALA A 155 -15.70 11.27 -2.98
CA ALA A 155 -14.41 10.63 -2.74
C ALA A 155 -13.28 11.64 -2.46
N THR A 156 -12.43 11.35 -1.48
CA THR A 156 -11.20 12.12 -1.20
C THR A 156 -10.18 11.99 -2.33
N LYS A 157 -9.12 12.82 -2.33
CA LYS A 157 -8.03 12.70 -3.32
C LYS A 157 -7.40 11.30 -3.31
N SER A 158 -7.20 10.74 -2.12
CA SER A 158 -6.65 9.39 -1.97
C SER A 158 -7.58 8.31 -2.48
N GLN A 159 -8.87 8.37 -2.13
CA GLN A 159 -9.88 7.43 -2.61
C GLN A 159 -10.03 7.45 -4.14
N LYS A 160 -9.93 8.64 -4.76
CA LYS A 160 -9.86 8.78 -6.22
C LYS A 160 -8.65 8.08 -6.81
N ARG A 161 -7.47 8.20 -6.17
CA ARG A 161 -6.24 7.50 -6.59
C ARG A 161 -6.35 5.98 -6.43
N ILE A 162 -6.98 5.49 -5.36
CA ILE A 162 -7.26 4.04 -5.18
C ILE A 162 -8.11 3.53 -6.34
N ASN A 163 -9.19 4.23 -6.67
CA ASN A 163 -10.07 3.83 -7.77
C ASN A 163 -9.38 3.95 -9.13
N PHE A 164 -8.57 5.00 -9.33
CA PHE A 164 -7.76 5.14 -10.53
C PHE A 164 -6.79 3.97 -10.70
N ALA A 165 -6.06 3.59 -9.64
CA ALA A 165 -5.14 2.47 -9.66
C ALA A 165 -5.82 1.14 -10.00
N TYR A 166 -7.00 0.88 -9.40
CA TYR A 166 -7.79 -0.29 -9.78
C TYR A 166 -8.15 -0.28 -11.26
N ASN A 167 -8.74 0.83 -11.74
CA ASN A 167 -9.23 0.93 -13.12
C ASN A 167 -8.08 0.84 -14.12
N TYR A 168 -6.92 1.41 -13.78
CA TYR A 168 -5.72 1.36 -14.58
C TYR A 168 -5.25 -0.10 -14.77
N PHE A 169 -5.07 -0.86 -13.67
CA PHE A 169 -4.63 -2.26 -13.78
C PHE A 169 -5.67 -3.16 -14.42
N TYR A 170 -6.95 -2.98 -14.09
CA TYR A 170 -8.03 -3.72 -14.73
C TYR A 170 -7.97 -3.53 -16.25
N LYS A 171 -7.88 -2.28 -16.72
CA LYS A 171 -7.83 -1.96 -18.14
C LYS A 171 -6.58 -2.53 -18.82
N LYS A 172 -5.40 -2.37 -18.21
CA LYS A 172 -4.15 -2.90 -18.77
C LYS A 172 -4.18 -4.43 -18.89
N LEU A 173 -4.63 -5.13 -17.85
CA LEU A 173 -4.79 -6.58 -17.88
C LEU A 173 -5.83 -7.02 -18.92
N GLU A 174 -6.98 -6.32 -18.98
CA GLU A 174 -8.05 -6.57 -19.96
C GLU A 174 -7.55 -6.40 -21.40
N GLU A 175 -6.76 -5.35 -21.68
CA GLU A 175 -6.15 -5.09 -22.98
C GLU A 175 -5.18 -6.23 -23.37
N GLU A 176 -4.33 -6.69 -22.46
CA GLU A 176 -3.40 -7.80 -22.71
C GLU A 176 -4.12 -9.12 -23.00
N ILE A 177 -5.09 -9.51 -22.18
CA ILE A 177 -5.81 -10.79 -22.37
C ILE A 177 -6.71 -10.77 -23.60
N ASN A 178 -7.17 -9.60 -24.05
CA ASN A 178 -7.97 -9.48 -25.27
C ASN A 178 -7.12 -9.49 -26.55
N SER A 179 -5.82 -9.70 -26.45
CA SER A 179 -4.96 -9.97 -27.61
C SER A 179 -5.24 -11.33 -28.29
N SER A 180 -5.88 -12.27 -27.58
CA SER A 180 -6.41 -13.53 -28.15
C SER A 180 -7.93 -13.56 -28.10
N ASP A 181 -8.57 -14.23 -29.06
CA ASP A 181 -10.01 -14.48 -29.05
C ASP A 181 -10.41 -15.72 -28.24
N PHE A 182 -9.45 -16.61 -27.95
CA PHE A 182 -9.72 -17.88 -27.27
C PHE A 182 -9.65 -17.72 -25.74
N LEU A 183 -10.72 -18.12 -25.04
CA LEU A 183 -10.80 -18.04 -23.57
C LEU A 183 -9.64 -18.76 -22.86
N GLU A 184 -9.18 -19.88 -23.41
CA GLU A 184 -8.04 -20.65 -22.87
C GLU A 184 -6.75 -19.82 -22.86
N ASP A 185 -6.45 -19.11 -23.95
CA ASP A 185 -5.27 -18.23 -24.03
C ASP A 185 -5.40 -17.05 -23.06
N LYS A 186 -6.61 -16.43 -22.98
CA LYS A 186 -6.87 -15.33 -22.05
C LYS A 186 -6.60 -15.76 -20.62
N TYR A 187 -7.13 -16.92 -20.24
CA TYR A 187 -6.95 -17.50 -18.92
C TYR A 187 -5.47 -17.83 -18.65
N GLY A 188 -4.78 -18.46 -19.61
CA GLY A 188 -3.36 -18.77 -19.50
C GLY A 188 -2.49 -17.53 -19.31
N LEU A 189 -2.79 -16.44 -20.03
CA LEU A 189 -2.07 -15.18 -19.88
C LEU A 189 -2.35 -14.54 -18.52
N LEU A 190 -3.61 -14.47 -18.08
CA LEU A 190 -3.96 -13.93 -16.76
C LEU A 190 -3.30 -14.74 -15.63
N LYS A 191 -3.24 -16.07 -15.74
CA LYS A 191 -2.50 -16.93 -14.82
C LYS A 191 -1.00 -16.63 -14.81
N THR A 192 -0.42 -16.32 -15.96
CA THR A 192 1.00 -15.93 -16.09
C THR A 192 1.29 -14.60 -15.39
N PHE A 193 0.40 -13.61 -15.53
CA PHE A 193 0.49 -12.38 -14.74
C PHE A 193 0.40 -12.67 -13.24
N PHE A 194 -0.50 -13.57 -12.83
CA PHE A 194 -0.74 -13.86 -11.42
C PHE A 194 0.47 -14.55 -10.77
N SER A 195 0.99 -15.61 -11.41
CA SER A 195 2.18 -16.31 -10.92
C SER A 195 3.41 -15.41 -10.94
N THR A 196 3.60 -14.61 -11.99
CA THR A 196 4.71 -13.65 -12.06
C THR A 196 4.63 -12.65 -10.90
N PHE A 197 3.48 -12.03 -10.68
CA PHE A 197 3.29 -11.05 -9.62
C PHE A 197 3.48 -11.65 -8.22
N THR A 198 3.02 -12.88 -8.00
CA THR A 198 3.03 -13.49 -6.66
C THR A 198 4.34 -14.22 -6.34
N GLU A 199 5.04 -14.76 -7.34
CA GLU A 199 6.20 -15.63 -7.17
C GLU A 199 7.51 -14.95 -7.56
N LYS A 200 7.52 -14.17 -8.65
CA LYS A 200 8.73 -13.54 -9.20
C LYS A 200 8.97 -12.11 -8.71
N CYS A 201 7.96 -11.46 -8.13
CA CYS A 201 8.17 -10.23 -7.38
C CYS A 201 8.56 -10.57 -5.93
N SER A 202 9.61 -9.93 -5.43
CA SER A 202 10.12 -10.16 -4.07
C SER A 202 10.19 -8.88 -3.25
N VAL A 203 10.03 -9.01 -1.93
CA VAL A 203 10.20 -7.93 -0.96
C VAL A 203 11.26 -8.29 0.07
N MET A 204 11.97 -7.29 0.57
CA MET A 204 12.77 -7.43 1.78
C MET A 204 11.84 -7.21 2.97
N PHE A 205 11.48 -8.28 3.67
CA PHE A 205 10.57 -8.21 4.80
C PHE A 205 11.35 -8.06 6.09
N VAL A 206 11.05 -7.03 6.89
CA VAL A 206 11.64 -6.80 8.20
C VAL A 206 10.55 -6.66 9.24
N GLU A 207 10.61 -7.46 10.30
CA GLU A 207 9.64 -7.50 11.40
C GLU A 207 10.35 -7.27 12.73
N THR A 208 9.79 -6.41 13.56
CA THR A 208 10.31 -6.09 14.91
C THR A 208 9.16 -5.84 15.88
N ASP A 209 9.35 -6.18 17.17
CA ASP A 209 8.41 -5.82 18.24
C ASP A 209 8.78 -4.52 18.98
N ASP A 210 9.88 -3.86 18.62
CA ASP A 210 10.19 -2.51 19.09
C ASP A 210 9.79 -1.47 18.04
N PHE A 211 8.84 -0.62 18.41
CA PHE A 211 8.39 0.47 17.57
C PHE A 211 9.52 1.46 17.23
N ASN A 212 10.46 1.69 18.17
CA ASN A 212 11.59 2.57 17.92
C ASN A 212 12.56 2.00 16.90
N GLU A 213 12.83 0.69 16.96
CA GLU A 213 13.70 0.02 16.00
C GLU A 213 13.06 0.03 14.61
N ALA A 214 11.74 -0.23 14.51
CA ALA A 214 10.99 -0.10 13.25
C ALA A 214 11.12 1.31 12.66
N PHE A 215 11.00 2.32 13.53
CA PHE A 215 11.12 3.72 13.13
C PHE A 215 12.53 4.10 12.68
N ILE A 216 13.57 3.66 13.39
CA ILE A 216 14.97 3.91 13.00
C ILE A 216 15.28 3.25 11.65
N ILE A 217 14.79 2.02 11.43
CA ILE A 217 14.91 1.32 10.15
C ILE A 217 14.26 2.18 9.06
N PHE A 218 13.02 2.62 9.28
CA PHE A 218 12.31 3.51 8.35
C PHE A 218 13.09 4.80 8.04
N GLU A 219 13.58 5.51 9.05
CA GLU A 219 14.35 6.75 8.85
C GLU A 219 15.64 6.52 8.06
N THR A 220 16.39 5.47 8.43
CA THR A 220 17.67 5.14 7.79
C THR A 220 17.51 4.78 6.32
N LEU A 221 16.41 4.14 5.95
CA LEU A 221 16.12 3.73 4.57
C LEU A 221 15.72 4.91 3.70
N ASN A 222 14.81 5.75 4.20
CA ASN A 222 14.37 6.92 3.45
C ASN A 222 15.50 7.94 3.26
N ALA A 223 16.35 8.13 4.27
CA ALA A 223 17.53 9.00 4.20
C ALA A 223 18.54 8.61 3.08
N ARG A 224 18.42 7.41 2.49
CA ARG A 224 19.28 6.93 1.40
C ARG A 224 18.64 6.93 0.01
N GLY A 225 17.30 7.02 -0.10
CA GLY A 225 16.58 6.77 -1.36
C GLY A 225 15.74 7.93 -1.89
N LYS A 226 15.15 8.75 -1.02
CA LYS A 226 14.39 9.97 -1.36
C LYS A 226 14.12 10.70 -0.05
N ASP A 227 14.51 11.98 0.07
CA ASP A 227 14.35 12.74 1.30
C ASP A 227 12.89 12.69 1.76
N LEU A 228 12.65 12.12 2.95
CA LEU A 228 11.46 12.50 3.71
C LEU A 228 11.57 14.00 3.94
N GLU A 229 10.51 14.75 3.61
CA GLU A 229 10.47 16.15 3.98
C GLU A 229 10.75 16.26 5.48
N THR A 230 11.67 17.13 5.91
CA THR A 230 12.07 17.24 7.33
C THR A 230 10.87 17.46 8.25
N ALA A 231 9.80 18.06 7.73
CA ALA A 231 8.51 18.18 8.41
C ALA A 231 7.88 16.81 8.78
N ASP A 232 7.98 15.79 7.93
CA ASP A 232 7.45 14.45 8.21
C ASP A 232 8.25 13.73 9.30
N LEU A 233 9.57 13.89 9.33
CA LEU A 233 10.43 13.38 10.40
C LEU A 233 10.07 14.02 11.74
N LEU A 234 9.98 15.36 11.76
CA LEU A 234 9.55 16.13 12.93
C LEU A 234 8.15 15.73 13.40
N LYS A 235 7.20 15.55 12.48
CA LYS A 235 5.84 15.11 12.80
C LYS A 235 5.84 13.78 13.54
N ASN A 236 6.57 12.81 12.99
CA ASN A 236 6.65 11.48 13.57
C ASN A 236 7.33 11.52 14.95
N HIS A 237 8.38 12.31 15.10
CA HIS A 237 9.07 12.52 16.36
C HIS A 237 8.17 13.16 17.43
N LEU A 238 7.41 14.20 17.05
CA LEU A 238 6.43 14.83 17.94
C LEU A 238 5.34 13.84 18.36
N PHE A 239 4.85 13.02 17.44
CA PHE A 239 3.86 11.99 17.75
C PHE A 239 4.41 10.94 18.72
N LYS A 240 5.68 10.57 18.58
CA LYS A 240 6.38 9.67 19.49
C LYS A 240 6.50 10.25 20.90
N ILE A 241 6.95 11.50 21.03
CA ILE A 241 7.10 12.16 22.34
C ILE A 241 5.73 12.39 23.00
N ALA A 242 4.70 12.68 22.21
CA ALA A 242 3.38 13.03 22.72
C ALA A 242 2.72 11.91 23.54
N ASN A 243 3.04 10.64 23.31
CA ASN A 243 2.53 9.48 24.03
C ASN A 243 1.00 9.57 24.28
N LYS A 244 0.56 9.81 25.53
CA LYS A 244 -0.87 9.94 25.90
C LYS A 244 -1.59 11.14 25.26
N LYS A 245 -0.86 12.15 24.79
CA LYS A 245 -1.40 13.36 24.16
C LYS A 245 -1.35 13.33 22.62
N VAL A 246 -1.05 12.19 22.00
CA VAL A 246 -0.88 12.10 20.55
C VAL A 246 -2.11 12.58 19.77
N GLY A 247 -3.32 12.37 20.31
CA GLY A 247 -4.56 12.84 19.68
C GLY A 247 -4.64 14.37 19.57
N GLU A 248 -4.19 15.09 20.61
CA GLU A 248 -4.14 16.55 20.62
C GLU A 248 -3.06 17.07 19.67
N VAL A 249 -1.87 16.47 19.71
CA VAL A 249 -0.76 16.83 18.82
C VAL A 249 -1.11 16.60 17.35
N LYS A 250 -1.82 15.52 17.01
CA LYS A 250 -2.35 15.28 15.67
C LYS A 250 -3.35 16.36 15.23
N LYS A 251 -4.26 16.76 16.12
CA LYS A 251 -5.23 17.83 15.83
C LYS A 251 -4.53 19.15 15.55
N ASN A 252 -3.55 19.51 16.39
CA ASN A 252 -2.81 20.77 16.24
C ASN A 252 -1.94 20.75 14.97
N TRP A 253 -1.29 19.62 14.66
CA TRP A 253 -0.55 19.46 13.41
C TRP A 253 -1.45 19.61 12.18
N LYS A 254 -2.64 19.00 12.20
CA LYS A 254 -3.62 19.14 11.12
C LYS A 254 -4.08 20.59 10.96
N GLN A 255 -4.43 21.27 12.06
CA GLN A 255 -4.81 22.68 12.02
C GLN A 255 -3.68 23.57 11.45
N MET A 256 -2.44 23.32 11.86
CA MET A 256 -1.28 24.01 11.31
C MET A 256 -1.20 23.83 9.79
N LEU A 257 -1.33 22.60 9.27
CA LEU A 257 -1.33 22.35 7.82
C LEU A 257 -2.50 23.07 7.10
N GLU A 258 -3.69 23.09 7.70
CA GLU A 258 -4.85 23.80 7.15
C GLU A 258 -4.61 25.32 7.05
N PHE A 259 -3.92 25.93 8.03
CA PHE A 259 -3.56 27.34 8.00
C PHE A 259 -2.43 27.66 7.01
N ILE A 260 -1.45 26.76 6.87
CA ILE A 260 -0.31 26.91 5.95
C ILE A 260 -0.77 26.77 4.49
N GLY A 261 -1.81 25.98 4.22
CA GLY A 261 -2.41 25.84 2.90
C GLY A 261 -1.48 25.17 1.90
N THR A 262 -1.03 25.91 0.89
CA THR A 262 -0.16 25.40 -0.20
C THR A 262 1.33 25.64 0.05
N VAL A 263 1.70 26.27 1.17
CA VAL A 263 3.09 26.54 1.50
C VAL A 263 3.80 25.25 1.93
N ASP A 264 5.03 25.07 1.47
CA ASP A 264 5.90 23.96 1.85
C ASP A 264 6.07 23.90 3.38
N THR A 265 5.69 22.76 3.96
CA THR A 265 5.59 22.61 5.42
C THR A 265 6.98 22.66 6.06
N THR A 266 7.98 22.06 5.41
CA THR A 266 9.36 22.04 5.90
C THR A 266 9.96 23.44 5.95
N LYS A 267 9.77 24.23 4.88
CA LYS A 267 10.20 25.63 4.84
C LYS A 267 9.51 26.47 5.90
N TYR A 268 8.18 26.32 6.06
CA TYR A 268 7.44 27.06 7.08
C TYR A 268 8.00 26.80 8.48
N ILE A 269 8.13 25.53 8.87
CA ILE A 269 8.62 25.15 10.20
C ILE A 269 10.04 25.69 10.42
N ARG A 270 10.91 25.59 9.41
CA ARG A 270 12.27 26.12 9.48
C ARG A 270 12.31 27.63 9.68
N HIS A 271 11.49 28.37 8.92
CA HIS A 271 11.41 29.82 9.04
C HIS A 271 10.85 30.25 10.39
N PHE A 272 9.82 29.55 10.88
CA PHE A 272 9.27 29.78 12.21
C PHE A 272 10.32 29.54 13.29
N TRP A 273 11.04 28.41 13.25
CA TRP A 273 12.10 28.10 14.20
C TRP A 273 13.21 29.15 14.19
N ASN A 274 13.74 29.49 13.01
CA ASN A 274 14.80 30.49 12.85
C ASN A 274 14.37 31.91 13.23
N SER A 275 13.06 32.17 13.37
CA SER A 275 12.57 33.47 13.89
C SER A 275 12.67 33.59 15.41
N GLN A 276 12.72 32.47 16.13
CA GLN A 276 12.72 32.41 17.60
C GLN A 276 14.00 31.80 18.18
N ASN A 277 14.82 31.12 17.35
CA ASN A 277 15.95 30.32 17.78
C ASN A 277 17.19 30.56 16.90
N VAL A 278 18.29 29.91 17.26
CA VAL A 278 19.54 29.94 16.49
C VAL A 278 19.29 29.40 15.08
N PHE A 279 19.85 30.09 14.10
CA PHE A 279 19.73 29.73 12.70
C PHE A 279 20.21 28.31 12.44
N ILE A 280 19.35 27.52 11.80
CA ILE A 280 19.64 26.16 11.35
C ILE A 280 19.27 25.98 9.88
N ARG A 281 19.97 25.06 9.21
CA ARG A 281 19.67 24.63 7.85
C ARG A 281 18.58 23.56 7.89
N GLU A 282 17.95 23.31 6.75
CA GLU A 282 16.82 22.38 6.64
C GLU A 282 17.11 20.95 7.07
N LYS A 283 18.33 20.49 6.78
CA LYS A 283 18.85 19.18 7.20
C LYS A 283 19.17 19.09 8.70
N ASP A 284 19.27 20.23 9.39
CA ASP A 284 19.62 20.33 10.81
C ASP A 284 18.39 20.73 11.67
N LEU A 285 17.20 20.73 11.05
CA LEU A 285 15.92 21.05 11.69
C LEU A 285 15.31 19.87 12.45
N TYR A 286 15.71 18.66 12.08
CA TYR A 286 15.43 17.44 12.80
C TYR A 286 16.70 16.89 13.43
#